data_AF-A0A2T3NTA3-F1
#
_entry.id   AF-A0A2T3NTA3-F1
#
_cell.length_a   1.000
_cell.length_b   1.000
_cell.length_c   1.000
_cell.angle_alpha   90.00
_cell.angle_beta   90.00
_cell.angle_gamma   90.00
#
_symmetry.space_group_name_H-M   'P 1'
#
loop_
_entity.id
_entity.type
_entity.pdbx_description
1 polymer ?
#
loop_
_entity_poly.entity_id
_entity_poly.type
_entity_poly.pdbx_seq_one_letter_code
_entity_poly.pdbx_strand_id
1 'polypeptide(L)'
;MTLFWMITAFLVLVAALLFVVPMYRGKEHDEVASRDELNKAFFKDRMDELKEENSEGLVVNQDELVVELQQSLLDDVPENAKEHKATVSTVMLIPGLLVLVMVCYGLYMKTGSLDKVAAWQETVTRLPELSQRLMDEQGADPLSEQEMDDLTLALRTRLHDTPDDATGWLLLGRIGMANRDATTAQDALNRAYRLEPNDPEIQLSYAQTLMMIGDPAQSDNARRLLRAVIKQDHTNLRAMSLLAFDSFERGEFSSAIAYWTMMKNLVGEDDPRATMLDRSIARAQSQLTKGENPADSVSVTVELGANVELPSQGIVFVSVHSADGAPMPIAAQRLPLSAFPMTLTLDDSNSMIPERPMTSLSEVMIKARIDADGSLRSKAGDWYGQSEVVALGDSATVVIDKQY
;
A
#
# COMPACT_ATOMS: atom_id res chain seq x y z
N MET A 1 -29.36 8.36 -8.41
CA MET A 1 -29.77 9.79 -8.43
C MET A 1 -31.14 10.06 -7.81
N THR A 2 -32.17 9.27 -8.11
CA THR A 2 -33.53 9.45 -7.54
C THR A 2 -33.57 9.39 -6.01
N LEU A 3 -32.88 8.42 -5.41
CA LEU A 3 -32.80 8.27 -3.95
C LEU A 3 -32.22 9.50 -3.24
N PHE A 4 -31.16 10.08 -3.82
CA PHE A 4 -30.54 11.29 -3.28
C PHE A 4 -31.52 12.47 -3.22
N TRP A 5 -32.26 12.71 -4.31
CA TRP A 5 -33.27 13.77 -4.36
C TRP A 5 -34.45 13.51 -3.41
N MET A 6 -34.86 12.25 -3.23
CA MET A 6 -35.87 11.90 -2.24
C MET A 6 -35.40 12.20 -0.81
N ILE A 7 -34.15 11.88 -0.48
CA ILE A 7 -33.58 12.16 0.86
C ILE A 7 -33.46 13.67 1.09
N THR A 8 -32.98 14.44 0.12
CA THR A 8 -32.86 15.91 0.28
C THR A 8 -34.24 16.57 0.41
N ALA A 9 -35.23 16.14 -0.37
CA ALA A 9 -36.60 16.61 -0.23
C ALA A 9 -37.18 16.28 1.16
N PHE A 10 -36.91 15.06 1.66
CA PHE A 10 -37.32 14.66 3.01
C PHE A 10 -36.65 15.52 4.09
N LEU A 11 -35.34 15.78 3.98
CA LEU A 11 -34.62 16.63 4.94
C LEU A 11 -35.12 18.09 4.93
N VAL A 12 -35.40 18.64 3.76
CA VAL A 12 -36.01 19.98 3.62
C VAL A 12 -37.40 20.00 4.23
N LEU A 13 -38.19 18.93 4.06
CA LEU A 13 -39.50 18.80 4.69
C LEU A 13 -39.40 18.72 6.22
N VAL A 14 -38.42 17.99 6.76
CA VAL A 14 -38.16 17.95 8.20
C VAL A 14 -37.76 19.34 8.72
N ALA A 15 -36.86 20.04 8.02
CA ALA A 15 -36.47 21.41 8.37
C ALA A 15 -37.66 22.39 8.32
N ALA A 16 -38.52 22.24 7.31
CA ALA A 16 -39.76 23.01 7.20
C ALA A 16 -40.70 22.72 8.37
N LEU A 17 -40.88 21.47 8.77
CA LEU A 17 -41.68 21.10 9.94
C LEU A 17 -41.10 21.68 11.23
N LEU A 18 -39.79 21.65 11.42
CA LEU A 18 -39.12 22.27 12.58
C LEU A 18 -39.29 23.79 12.61
N PHE A 19 -39.37 24.44 11.45
CA PHE A 19 -39.66 25.87 11.37
C PHE A 19 -41.14 26.19 11.63
N VAL A 20 -42.05 25.38 11.10
CA VAL A 20 -43.49 25.65 11.11
C VAL A 20 -44.17 25.21 12.41
N VAL A 21 -43.80 24.05 12.97
CA VAL A 21 -44.49 23.45 14.14
C VAL A 21 -44.39 24.31 15.40
N PRO A 22 -43.22 24.85 15.81
CA PRO A 22 -43.14 25.74 16.98
C PRO A 22 -43.96 27.02 16.82
N MET A 23 -44.10 27.52 15.59
CA MET A 23 -44.85 28.75 15.31
C MET A 23 -46.36 28.54 15.37
N TYR A 24 -46.85 27.35 14.98
CA TYR A 24 -48.26 26.97 15.18
C TYR A 24 -48.57 26.54 16.62
N ARG A 25 -47.63 25.89 17.30
CA ARG A 25 -47.74 25.54 18.73
C ARG A 25 -47.48 26.74 19.64
N GLY A 26 -47.68 27.96 19.15
CA GLY A 26 -47.31 29.20 19.82
C GLY A 26 -47.52 29.11 21.32
N LYS A 27 -46.51 29.50 22.11
CA LYS A 27 -46.77 29.79 23.51
C LYS A 27 -47.75 30.96 23.49
N GLU A 28 -49.00 30.72 23.87
CA GLU A 28 -49.92 31.76 24.30
C GLU A 28 -49.20 32.49 25.43
N HIS A 29 -48.48 33.57 25.09
CA HIS A 29 -48.13 34.58 26.06
C HIS A 29 -49.40 35.38 26.24
N ASP A 30 -50.35 34.78 26.94
CA ASP A 30 -51.59 35.44 27.30
C ASP A 30 -51.25 36.40 28.44
N GLU A 31 -50.81 37.61 28.07
CA GLU A 31 -50.50 38.68 29.02
C GLU A 31 -51.67 38.94 29.96
N VAL A 32 -52.91 38.69 29.53
CA VAL A 32 -54.11 38.82 30.35
C VAL A 32 -54.17 37.70 31.39
N ALA A 33 -54.02 36.42 30.99
CA ALA A 33 -53.99 35.31 31.93
C ALA A 33 -52.84 35.45 32.95
N SER A 34 -51.66 35.91 32.52
CA SER A 34 -50.52 36.16 33.41
C SER A 34 -50.79 37.29 34.41
N ARG A 35 -51.55 38.33 34.03
CA ARG A 35 -51.94 39.43 34.94
C ARG A 35 -53.01 39.00 35.92
N ASP A 36 -54.00 38.23 35.46
CA ASP A 36 -55.06 37.69 36.33
C ASP A 36 -54.51 36.69 37.34
N GLU A 37 -53.56 35.84 36.94
CA GLU A 37 -52.84 34.94 37.85
C GLU A 37 -52.05 35.72 38.90
N LEU A 38 -51.39 36.81 38.49
CA LEU A 38 -50.63 37.68 39.40
C LEU A 38 -51.54 38.43 40.39
N ASN A 39 -52.66 39.00 39.92
CA ASN A 39 -53.64 39.68 40.76
C ASN A 39 -54.25 38.71 41.80
N LYS A 40 -54.56 37.48 41.39
CA LYS A 40 -55.01 36.41 42.31
C LYS A 40 -53.94 36.03 43.33
N ALA A 41 -52.66 36.02 42.93
CA ALA A 41 -51.56 35.73 43.84
C ALA A 41 -51.42 36.83 44.90
N PHE A 42 -51.43 38.11 44.50
CA PHE A 42 -51.37 39.24 45.44
C PHE A 42 -52.57 39.27 46.40
N PHE A 43 -53.77 38.99 45.91
CA PHE A 43 -54.95 38.88 46.77
C PHE A 43 -54.79 37.80 47.84
N LYS A 44 -54.26 36.61 47.48
CA LYS A 44 -54.01 35.54 48.44
C LYS A 44 -52.96 35.92 49.47
N ASP A 45 -51.86 36.51 49.02
CA ASP A 45 -50.78 36.96 49.90
C ASP A 45 -51.29 37.98 50.93
N ARG A 46 -52.06 38.97 50.47
CA ARG A 46 -52.68 39.96 51.34
C ARG A 46 -53.73 39.38 52.28
N MET A 47 -54.45 38.34 51.85
CA MET A 47 -55.40 37.62 52.69
C MET A 47 -54.71 36.86 53.82
N ASP A 48 -53.53 36.30 53.57
CA ASP A 48 -52.76 35.58 54.58
C ASP A 48 -52.07 36.55 55.54
N GLU A 49 -51.54 37.68 55.04
CA GLU A 49 -51.06 38.79 55.87
C GLU A 49 -52.16 39.34 56.79
N LEU A 50 -53.37 39.56 56.26
CA LEU A 50 -54.51 40.04 57.05
C LEU A 50 -54.92 39.06 58.16
N LYS A 51 -54.78 37.74 57.94
CA LYS A 51 -55.04 36.74 58.99
C LYS A 51 -53.99 36.80 60.09
N GLU A 52 -52.72 36.99 59.72
CA GLU A 52 -51.62 37.14 60.67
C GLU A 52 -51.81 38.40 61.52
N GLU A 53 -52.03 39.55 60.89
CA GLU A 53 -52.30 40.84 61.54
C GLU A 53 -53.52 40.76 62.48
N ASN A 54 -54.59 40.04 62.08
CA ASN A 54 -55.76 39.84 62.94
C ASN A 54 -55.44 38.94 64.15
N SER A 55 -54.62 37.90 63.97
CA SER A 55 -54.20 37.02 65.07
C SER A 55 -53.31 37.75 66.09
N GLU A 56 -52.58 38.78 65.64
CA GLU A 56 -51.79 39.69 66.49
C GLU A 56 -52.63 40.80 67.14
N GLY A 57 -53.93 40.88 66.83
CA GLY A 57 -54.87 41.86 67.38
C GLY A 57 -54.72 43.28 66.79
N LEU A 58 -54.07 43.41 65.63
CA LEU A 58 -53.86 44.69 64.94
C LEU A 58 -55.07 45.10 64.07
N VAL A 59 -55.98 44.16 63.78
CA VAL A 59 -57.15 44.36 62.92
C VAL A 59 -58.43 44.43 63.74
N VAL A 60 -59.22 45.49 63.54
CA VAL A 60 -60.47 45.72 64.29
C VAL A 60 -61.68 45.04 63.65
N ASN A 61 -61.76 45.04 62.31
CA ASN A 61 -62.88 44.48 61.57
C ASN A 61 -62.39 43.74 60.32
N GLN A 62 -62.00 42.48 60.49
CA GLN A 62 -61.44 41.67 59.39
C GLN A 62 -62.44 41.47 58.25
N ASP A 63 -63.72 41.27 58.57
CA ASP A 63 -64.75 40.95 57.56
C ASP A 63 -64.93 42.09 56.56
N GLU A 64 -64.82 43.34 57.01
CA GLU A 64 -64.93 44.53 56.14
C GLU A 64 -63.74 44.65 55.17
N LEU A 65 -62.51 44.43 55.66
CA LEU A 65 -61.29 44.47 54.84
C LEU A 65 -61.25 43.33 53.81
N VAL A 66 -61.81 42.15 54.15
CA VAL A 66 -61.94 41.04 53.21
C VAL A 66 -62.88 41.42 52.06
N VAL A 67 -64.00 42.09 52.36
CA VAL A 67 -64.94 42.54 51.33
C VAL A 67 -64.30 43.59 50.42
N GLU A 68 -63.53 44.53 50.97
CA GLU A 68 -62.81 45.54 50.18
C GLU A 68 -61.76 44.90 49.25
N LEU A 69 -60.99 43.93 49.74
CA LEU A 69 -60.03 43.17 48.93
C LEU A 69 -60.72 42.39 47.81
N GLN A 70 -61.89 41.80 48.10
CA GLN A 70 -62.67 41.08 47.08
C GLN A 70 -63.20 42.04 46.01
N GLN A 71 -63.62 43.23 46.41
CA GLN A 71 -64.11 44.26 45.49
C GLN A 71 -62.96 44.81 44.63
N SER A 72 -61.80 45.10 45.22
CA SER A 72 -60.60 45.51 44.47
C SER A 72 -60.16 44.46 43.46
N LEU A 73 -60.18 43.16 43.84
CA LEU A 73 -59.86 42.08 42.90
C LEU A 73 -60.87 42.01 41.76
N LEU A 74 -62.15 42.28 42.02
CA LEU A 74 -63.19 42.30 41.00
C LEU A 74 -63.04 43.50 40.05
N ASP A 75 -62.71 44.68 40.59
CA ASP A 75 -62.49 45.90 39.82
C ASP A 75 -61.22 45.82 38.95
N ASP A 76 -60.19 45.08 39.41
CA ASP A 76 -58.93 44.86 38.69
C ASP A 76 -59.01 43.79 37.58
N VAL A 77 -60.15 43.07 37.47
CA VAL A 77 -60.40 42.12 36.37
C VAL A 77 -61.16 42.83 35.24
N PRO A 78 -60.51 43.14 34.11
CA PRO A 78 -61.17 43.86 33.02
C PRO A 78 -62.34 43.05 32.42
N GLU A 79 -63.58 43.57 32.50
CA GLU A 79 -64.81 42.92 31.99
C GLU A 79 -64.78 42.59 30.47
N ASN A 80 -63.83 43.14 29.71
CA ASN A 80 -63.72 42.96 28.27
C ASN A 80 -62.26 42.77 27.80
N ALA A 81 -61.49 41.93 28.47
CA ALA A 81 -60.22 41.46 27.89
C ALA A 81 -60.52 40.54 26.70
N LYS A 82 -60.50 41.10 25.49
CA LYS A 82 -60.50 40.29 24.27
C LYS A 82 -59.14 39.61 24.19
N GLU A 83 -59.09 38.29 24.38
CA GLU A 83 -57.91 37.47 24.06
C GLU A 83 -57.45 37.83 22.63
N HIS A 84 -56.33 38.54 22.53
CA HIS A 84 -55.66 38.73 21.25
C HIS A 84 -54.85 37.48 20.96
N LYS A 85 -55.52 36.45 20.43
CA LYS A 85 -54.82 35.29 19.84
C LYS A 85 -54.05 35.80 18.64
N ALA A 86 -52.76 36.06 18.82
CA ALA A 86 -51.84 36.36 17.73
C ALA A 86 -51.64 35.10 16.89
N THR A 87 -52.57 34.81 15.99
CA THR A 87 -52.42 33.71 15.03
C THR A 87 -51.56 34.18 13.88
N VAL A 88 -50.37 33.60 13.73
CA VAL A 88 -49.53 33.84 12.56
C VAL A 88 -50.25 33.27 11.33
N SER A 89 -50.58 34.11 10.35
CA SER A 89 -51.17 33.66 9.10
C SER A 89 -50.20 32.72 8.38
N THR A 90 -50.69 31.56 7.90
CA THR A 90 -49.90 30.58 7.14
C THR A 90 -49.18 31.21 5.95
N VAL A 91 -49.76 32.26 5.37
CA VAL A 91 -49.19 33.02 4.25
C VAL A 91 -47.89 33.72 4.64
N MET A 92 -47.72 34.11 5.90
CA MET A 92 -46.51 34.75 6.42
C MET A 92 -45.32 33.78 6.54
N LEU A 93 -45.58 32.46 6.57
CA LEU A 93 -44.55 31.43 6.61
C LEU A 93 -43.98 31.10 5.22
N ILE A 94 -44.74 31.40 4.15
CA ILE A 94 -44.36 31.07 2.76
C ILE A 94 -43.04 31.72 2.36
N PRO A 95 -42.78 33.02 2.60
CA PRO A 95 -41.50 33.64 2.26
C PRO A 95 -40.32 32.99 2.99
N GLY A 96 -40.49 32.68 4.28
CA GLY A 96 -39.44 32.03 5.07
C GLY A 96 -39.12 30.62 4.57
N LEU A 97 -40.15 29.84 4.21
CA LEU A 97 -39.99 28.51 3.63
C LEU A 97 -39.32 28.57 2.25
N LEU A 98 -39.69 29.54 1.40
CA LEU A 98 -39.06 29.73 0.09
C LEU A 98 -37.58 30.11 0.24
N VAL A 99 -37.24 31.00 1.18
CA VAL A 99 -35.85 31.34 1.49
C VAL A 99 -35.09 30.12 2.00
N LEU A 100 -35.69 29.30 2.88
CA LEU A 100 -35.08 28.07 3.37
C LEU A 100 -34.73 27.12 2.21
N VAL A 101 -35.69 26.82 1.33
CA VAL A 101 -35.49 25.96 0.16
C VAL A 101 -34.41 26.53 -0.76
N MET A 102 -34.48 27.83 -1.06
CA MET A 102 -33.53 28.52 -1.94
C MET A 102 -32.11 28.50 -1.38
N VAL A 103 -31.94 28.73 -0.07
CA VAL A 103 -30.63 28.68 0.59
C VAL A 103 -30.10 27.25 0.60
N CYS A 104 -30.93 26.25 0.93
CA CYS A 104 -30.51 24.86 0.94
C CYS A 104 -30.01 24.38 -0.43
N TYR A 105 -30.83 24.54 -1.48
CA TYR A 105 -30.44 24.13 -2.83
C TYR A 105 -29.38 25.06 -3.43
N GLY A 106 -29.39 26.36 -3.13
CA GLY A 106 -28.37 27.29 -3.58
C GLY A 106 -26.99 26.99 -3.00
N LEU A 107 -26.92 26.65 -1.70
CA LEU A 107 -25.68 26.16 -1.08
C LEU A 107 -25.24 24.85 -1.72
N TYR A 108 -26.16 23.89 -1.92
CA TYR A 108 -25.84 22.64 -2.59
C TYR A 108 -25.33 22.84 -4.02
N MET A 109 -25.90 23.76 -4.80
CA MET A 109 -25.41 24.06 -6.16
C MET A 109 -24.00 24.67 -6.13
N LYS A 110 -23.65 25.41 -5.07
CA LYS A 110 -22.34 26.06 -4.93
C LYS A 110 -21.26 25.13 -4.36
N THR A 111 -21.61 24.27 -3.40
CA THR A 111 -20.65 23.41 -2.68
C THR A 111 -20.73 21.94 -3.06
N GLY A 112 -21.86 21.52 -3.62
CA GLY A 112 -22.08 20.18 -4.11
C GLY A 112 -21.26 19.91 -5.36
N SER A 113 -21.01 18.63 -5.60
CA SER A 113 -20.23 18.15 -6.74
C SER A 113 -21.11 17.35 -7.70
N LEU A 114 -22.34 17.81 -7.93
CA LEU A 114 -23.31 17.09 -8.77
C LEU A 114 -22.76 16.86 -10.17
N ASP A 115 -22.10 17.86 -10.75
CA ASP A 115 -21.48 17.75 -12.08
C ASP A 115 -20.38 16.68 -12.12
N LYS A 116 -19.55 16.59 -11.06
CA LYS A 116 -18.51 15.55 -10.97
C LYS A 116 -19.11 14.16 -10.86
N VAL A 117 -20.22 14.02 -10.14
CA VAL A 117 -20.92 12.74 -10.00
C VAL A 117 -21.57 12.35 -11.33
N ALA A 118 -22.17 13.30 -12.05
CA ALA A 118 -22.73 13.05 -13.37
C ALA A 118 -21.64 12.64 -14.38
N ALA A 119 -20.51 13.36 -14.41
CA ALA A 119 -19.36 13.02 -15.24
C ALA A 119 -18.77 11.65 -14.89
N TRP A 120 -18.62 11.33 -13.60
CA TRP A 120 -18.18 10.00 -13.17
C TRP A 120 -19.13 8.90 -13.65
N GLN A 121 -20.46 9.08 -13.52
CA GLN A 121 -21.44 8.12 -14.01
C GLN A 121 -21.34 7.94 -15.53
N GLU A 122 -21.20 9.03 -16.27
CA GLU A 122 -21.01 8.99 -17.73
C GLU A 122 -19.73 8.23 -18.09
N THR A 123 -18.60 8.51 -17.43
CA THR A 123 -17.34 7.80 -17.62
C THR A 123 -17.47 6.30 -17.32
N VAL A 124 -18.16 5.91 -16.26
CA VAL A 124 -18.43 4.49 -15.94
C VAL A 124 -19.26 3.82 -17.05
N THR A 125 -20.24 4.52 -17.63
CA THR A 125 -21.04 3.95 -18.74
C THR A 125 -20.25 3.79 -20.04
N ARG A 126 -19.21 4.59 -20.25
CA ARG A 126 -18.31 4.51 -21.42
C ARG A 126 -17.23 3.44 -21.31
N LEU A 127 -17.16 2.71 -20.19
CA LEU A 127 -16.16 1.65 -19.98
C LEU A 127 -16.07 0.64 -21.13
N PRO A 128 -17.17 0.08 -21.68
CA PRO A 128 -17.08 -0.90 -22.77
C PRO A 128 -16.45 -0.32 -24.04
N GLU A 129 -16.78 0.92 -24.38
CA GLU A 129 -16.24 1.64 -25.54
C GLU A 129 -14.73 1.88 -25.37
N LEU A 130 -14.32 2.42 -24.21
CA LEU A 130 -12.91 2.68 -23.91
C LEU A 130 -12.09 1.38 -23.88
N SER A 131 -12.66 0.31 -23.32
CA SER A 131 -12.02 -1.01 -23.29
C SER A 131 -11.87 -1.60 -24.69
N GLN A 132 -12.88 -1.46 -25.55
CA GLN A 132 -12.83 -1.93 -26.92
C GLN A 132 -11.80 -1.17 -27.76
N ARG A 133 -11.73 0.16 -27.61
CA ARG A 133 -10.71 0.97 -28.27
C ARG A 133 -9.29 0.63 -27.82
N LEU A 134 -9.09 0.29 -26.53
CA LEU A 134 -7.79 -0.18 -26.05
C LEU A 134 -7.37 -1.50 -26.72
N MET A 135 -8.33 -2.40 -27.00
CA MET A 135 -8.05 -3.70 -27.61
C MET A 135 -7.95 -3.67 -29.14
N ASP A 136 -8.41 -2.60 -29.78
CA ASP A 136 -8.38 -2.44 -31.24
C ASP A 136 -6.99 -1.94 -31.69
N GLU A 137 -6.04 -2.87 -31.85
CA GLU A 137 -4.68 -2.57 -32.32
C GLU A 137 -4.61 -2.05 -33.77
N GLN A 138 -5.72 -2.12 -34.53
CA GLN A 138 -5.81 -1.69 -35.93
C GLN A 138 -6.54 -0.34 -36.09
N GLY A 139 -7.09 0.20 -34.99
CA GLY A 139 -7.74 1.51 -34.92
C GLY A 139 -6.73 2.66 -35.00
N ALA A 140 -7.13 3.75 -35.67
CA ALA A 140 -6.22 4.81 -36.11
C ALA A 140 -5.66 5.72 -34.99
N ASP A 141 -6.25 5.75 -33.80
CA ASP A 141 -5.84 6.66 -32.73
C ASP A 141 -5.74 5.98 -31.36
N PRO A 142 -4.56 5.99 -30.71
CA PRO A 142 -4.41 5.53 -29.33
C PRO A 142 -5.25 6.40 -28.38
N LEU A 143 -5.64 5.83 -27.24
CA LEU A 143 -6.35 6.56 -26.19
C LEU A 143 -5.51 7.75 -25.73
N SER A 144 -6.14 8.92 -25.62
CA SER A 144 -5.54 10.09 -25.00
C SER A 144 -5.31 9.85 -23.51
N GLU A 145 -4.45 10.67 -22.88
CA GLU A 145 -4.17 10.61 -21.45
C GLU A 145 -5.46 10.71 -20.62
N GLN A 146 -6.36 11.64 -20.98
CA GLN A 146 -7.66 11.79 -20.32
C GLN A 146 -8.55 10.54 -20.48
N GLU A 147 -8.56 9.92 -21.65
CA GLU A 147 -9.34 8.70 -21.88
C GLU A 147 -8.77 7.50 -21.12
N MET A 148 -7.45 7.46 -20.90
CA MET A 148 -6.79 6.45 -20.08
C MET A 148 -7.14 6.61 -18.60
N ASP A 149 -7.18 7.85 -18.11
CA ASP A 149 -7.64 8.16 -16.75
C ASP A 149 -9.12 7.80 -16.56
N ASP A 150 -9.97 8.16 -17.53
CA ASP A 150 -11.38 7.80 -17.55
C ASP A 150 -11.58 6.28 -17.55
N LEU A 151 -10.81 5.55 -18.37
CA LEU A 151 -10.81 4.09 -18.40
C LEU A 151 -10.43 3.50 -17.04
N THR A 152 -9.37 4.02 -16.43
CA THR A 152 -8.89 3.55 -15.12
C THR A 152 -9.91 3.82 -14.02
N LEU A 153 -10.53 5.00 -13.99
CA LEU A 153 -11.58 5.37 -13.05
C LEU A 153 -12.81 4.46 -13.20
N ALA A 154 -13.26 4.26 -14.43
CA ALA A 154 -14.41 3.42 -14.74
C ALA A 154 -14.14 1.95 -14.37
N LEU A 155 -12.96 1.43 -14.69
CA LEU A 155 -12.56 0.06 -14.37
C LEU A 155 -12.46 -0.15 -12.86
N ARG A 156 -11.84 0.76 -12.10
CA ARG A 156 -11.78 0.69 -10.62
C ARG A 156 -13.17 0.73 -10.00
N THR A 157 -14.05 1.56 -10.53
CA THR A 157 -15.45 1.66 -10.06
C THR A 157 -16.16 0.33 -10.27
N ARG A 158 -16.09 -0.24 -11.48
CA ARG A 158 -16.69 -1.54 -11.77
C ARG A 158 -16.13 -2.65 -10.88
N LEU A 159 -14.81 -2.69 -10.70
CA LEU A 159 -14.14 -3.71 -9.87
C LEU A 159 -14.47 -3.59 -8.39
N HIS A 160 -14.89 -2.42 -7.92
CA HIS A 160 -15.46 -2.26 -6.58
C HIS A 160 -16.81 -2.97 -6.46
N ASP A 161 -17.68 -2.81 -7.46
CA ASP A 161 -19.01 -3.42 -7.49
C ASP A 161 -18.98 -4.91 -7.87
N THR A 162 -18.01 -5.32 -8.69
CA THR A 162 -17.80 -6.71 -9.15
C THR A 162 -16.38 -7.17 -8.79
N PRO A 163 -16.12 -7.50 -7.51
CA PRO A 163 -14.76 -7.78 -7.02
C PRO A 163 -14.18 -9.14 -7.44
N ASP A 164 -14.97 -9.98 -8.12
CA ASP A 164 -14.60 -11.33 -8.55
C ASP A 164 -14.26 -11.40 -10.05
N ASP A 165 -14.04 -10.26 -10.71
CA ASP A 165 -13.63 -10.15 -12.11
C ASP A 165 -12.10 -10.19 -12.24
N ALA A 166 -11.53 -11.41 -12.35
CA ALA A 166 -10.08 -11.62 -12.45
C ALA A 166 -9.47 -10.92 -13.67
N THR A 167 -10.17 -10.92 -14.82
CA THR A 167 -9.72 -10.28 -16.06
C THR A 167 -9.65 -8.75 -15.91
N GLY A 168 -10.65 -8.14 -15.26
CA GLY A 168 -10.63 -6.71 -14.98
C GLY A 168 -9.49 -6.32 -14.02
N TRP A 169 -9.23 -7.12 -12.99
CA TRP A 169 -8.07 -6.92 -12.11
C TRP A 169 -6.73 -7.08 -12.83
N LEU A 170 -6.61 -8.04 -13.74
CA LEU A 170 -5.44 -8.21 -14.62
C LEU A 170 -5.21 -6.96 -15.47
N LEU A 171 -6.26 -6.44 -16.11
CA LEU A 171 -6.18 -5.23 -16.94
C LEU A 171 -5.76 -4.00 -16.11
N LEU A 172 -6.40 -3.79 -14.96
CA LEU A 172 -6.06 -2.68 -14.06
C LEU A 172 -4.59 -2.76 -13.62
N GLY A 173 -4.11 -3.96 -13.33
CA GLY A 173 -2.72 -4.19 -12.96
C GLY A 173 -1.72 -3.84 -14.06
N ARG A 174 -2.04 -4.17 -15.32
CA ARG A 174 -1.22 -3.80 -16.48
C ARG A 174 -1.19 -2.31 -16.74
N ILE A 175 -2.34 -1.63 -16.57
CA ILE A 175 -2.40 -0.17 -16.65
C ILE A 175 -1.50 0.42 -15.56
N GLY A 176 -1.57 -0.09 -14.33
CA GLY A 176 -0.66 0.28 -13.24
C GLY A 176 0.81 0.11 -13.63
N MET A 177 1.20 -1.04 -14.20
CA MET A 177 2.56 -1.27 -14.67
C MET A 177 2.98 -0.28 -15.77
N ALA A 178 2.12 -0.04 -16.76
CA ALA A 178 2.39 0.89 -17.86
C ALA A 178 2.60 2.32 -17.34
N ASN A 179 1.82 2.72 -16.34
CA ASN A 179 1.91 4.02 -15.69
C ASN A 179 3.00 4.09 -14.60
N ARG A 180 3.78 3.02 -14.40
CA ARG A 180 4.77 2.88 -13.32
C ARG A 180 4.20 3.08 -11.90
N ASP A 181 2.89 2.88 -11.74
CA ASP A 181 2.24 2.82 -10.44
C ASP A 181 2.34 1.41 -9.89
N ALA A 182 3.45 1.15 -9.17
CA ALA A 182 3.73 -0.14 -8.57
C ALA A 182 2.66 -0.57 -7.56
N THR A 183 2.02 0.37 -6.86
CA THR A 183 1.03 0.07 -5.82
C THR A 183 -0.25 -0.46 -6.47
N THR A 184 -0.79 0.27 -7.44
CA THR A 184 -1.98 -0.18 -8.19
C THR A 184 -1.71 -1.50 -8.92
N ALA A 185 -0.53 -1.64 -9.54
CA ALA A 185 -0.14 -2.88 -10.22
C ALA A 185 -0.13 -4.08 -9.27
N GLN A 186 0.53 -3.94 -8.11
CA GLN A 186 0.67 -5.01 -7.14
C GLN A 186 -0.67 -5.43 -6.55
N ASP A 187 -1.48 -4.46 -6.11
CA ASP A 187 -2.77 -4.74 -5.47
C ASP A 187 -3.74 -5.41 -6.45
N ALA A 188 -3.83 -4.88 -7.68
CA ALA A 188 -4.71 -5.43 -8.70
C ALA A 188 -4.27 -6.83 -9.15
N LEU A 189 -2.98 -7.06 -9.42
CA LEU A 189 -2.50 -8.38 -9.86
C LEU A 189 -2.48 -9.42 -8.76
N ASN A 190 -2.28 -9.01 -7.51
CA ASN A 190 -2.48 -9.89 -6.37
C ASN A 190 -3.95 -10.32 -6.29
N ARG A 191 -4.90 -9.39 -6.45
CA ARG A 191 -6.33 -9.72 -6.46
C ARG A 191 -6.69 -10.66 -7.63
N ALA A 192 -6.19 -10.39 -8.84
CA ALA A 192 -6.35 -11.27 -10.00
C ALA A 192 -5.82 -12.68 -9.73
N TYR A 193 -4.58 -12.77 -9.21
CA TYR A 193 -3.93 -14.04 -8.89
C TYR A 193 -4.67 -14.83 -7.81
N ARG A 194 -5.28 -14.16 -6.82
CA ARG A 194 -6.08 -14.83 -5.79
C ARG A 194 -7.39 -15.40 -6.32
N LEU A 195 -7.96 -14.80 -7.38
CA LEU A 195 -9.18 -15.28 -8.02
C LEU A 195 -8.88 -16.45 -8.95
N GLU A 196 -7.85 -16.32 -9.79
CA GLU A 196 -7.46 -17.32 -10.80
C GLU A 196 -5.96 -17.64 -10.73
N PRO A 197 -5.51 -18.41 -9.73
CA PRO A 197 -4.08 -18.65 -9.49
C PRO A 197 -3.40 -19.53 -10.54
N ASN A 198 -4.17 -20.21 -11.39
CA ASN A 198 -3.67 -21.14 -12.41
C ASN A 198 -3.66 -20.54 -13.81
N ASP A 199 -4.17 -19.31 -14.00
CA ASP A 199 -4.12 -18.65 -15.29
C ASP A 199 -2.69 -18.19 -15.61
N PRO A 200 -2.09 -18.63 -16.73
CA PRO A 200 -0.69 -18.36 -17.04
C PRO A 200 -0.42 -16.87 -17.26
N GLU A 201 -1.38 -16.13 -17.79
CA GLU A 201 -1.20 -14.72 -18.11
C GLU A 201 -1.28 -13.83 -16.85
N ILE A 202 -2.13 -14.20 -15.89
CA ILE A 202 -2.16 -13.60 -14.54
C ILE A 202 -0.86 -13.92 -13.79
N GLN A 203 -0.41 -15.18 -13.80
CA GLN A 203 0.86 -15.57 -13.17
C GLN A 203 2.04 -14.78 -13.75
N LEU A 204 2.12 -14.65 -15.08
CA LEU A 204 3.15 -13.88 -15.77
C LEU A 204 3.13 -12.41 -15.35
N SER A 205 1.94 -11.78 -15.42
CA SER A 205 1.79 -10.36 -15.11
C SER A 205 2.08 -10.06 -13.63
N TYR A 206 1.64 -10.93 -12.72
CA TYR A 206 1.91 -10.80 -11.30
C TYR A 206 3.41 -10.99 -11.00
N ALA A 207 4.06 -12.00 -11.59
CA ALA A 207 5.50 -12.20 -11.45
C ALA A 207 6.31 -11.00 -11.96
N GLN A 208 5.93 -10.43 -13.10
CA GLN A 208 6.56 -9.23 -13.65
C GLN A 208 6.46 -8.05 -12.68
N THR A 209 5.31 -7.88 -12.03
CA THR A 209 5.12 -6.82 -11.02
C THR A 209 5.98 -7.03 -9.79
N LEU A 210 6.06 -8.26 -9.28
CA LEU A 210 6.92 -8.61 -8.14
C LEU A 210 8.41 -8.34 -8.45
N MET A 211 8.87 -8.67 -9.66
CA MET A 211 10.23 -8.37 -10.11
C MET A 211 10.51 -6.88 -10.21
N MET A 212 9.53 -6.07 -10.63
CA MET A 212 9.67 -4.62 -10.73
C MET A 212 9.82 -3.96 -9.34
N ILE A 213 9.16 -4.49 -8.31
CA ILE A 213 9.26 -3.99 -6.93
C ILE A 213 10.66 -4.25 -6.35
N GLY A 214 11.29 -5.36 -6.70
CA GLY A 214 12.68 -5.66 -6.36
C GLY A 214 12.91 -6.19 -4.92
N ASP A 215 11.85 -6.54 -4.19
CA ASP A 215 12.02 -7.23 -2.91
C ASP A 215 12.58 -8.65 -3.15
N PRO A 216 13.64 -9.08 -2.43
CA PRO A 216 14.27 -10.38 -2.69
C PRO A 216 13.32 -11.58 -2.54
N ALA A 217 12.47 -11.59 -1.51
CA ALA A 217 11.54 -12.69 -1.27
C ALA A 217 10.42 -12.74 -2.31
N GLN A 218 9.94 -11.57 -2.74
CA GLN A 218 9.00 -11.46 -3.85
C GLN A 218 9.62 -11.88 -5.18
N SER A 219 10.89 -11.58 -5.41
CA SER A 219 11.62 -11.99 -6.63
C SER A 219 11.77 -13.52 -6.73
N ASP A 220 12.02 -14.20 -5.60
CA ASP A 220 11.99 -15.67 -5.56
C ASP A 220 10.62 -16.23 -5.90
N ASN A 221 9.56 -15.61 -5.39
CA ASN A 221 8.20 -16.02 -5.72
C ASN A 221 7.90 -15.80 -7.22
N ALA A 222 8.30 -14.67 -7.78
CA ALA A 222 8.16 -14.37 -9.20
C ALA A 222 8.83 -15.42 -10.07
N ARG A 223 10.07 -15.81 -9.75
CA ARG A 223 10.79 -16.90 -10.44
C ARG A 223 10.00 -18.22 -10.42
N ARG A 224 9.38 -18.58 -9.29
CA ARG A 224 8.55 -19.79 -9.19
C ARG A 224 7.33 -19.70 -10.10
N LEU A 225 6.64 -18.55 -10.11
CA LEU A 225 5.48 -18.32 -10.98
C LEU A 225 5.87 -18.41 -12.46
N LEU A 226 6.96 -17.75 -12.88
CA LEU A 226 7.41 -17.81 -14.28
C LEU A 226 7.78 -19.24 -14.71
N ARG A 227 8.41 -20.03 -13.84
CA ARG A 227 8.65 -21.46 -14.13
C ARG A 227 7.36 -22.26 -14.23
N ALA A 228 6.33 -21.93 -13.45
CA ALA A 228 5.01 -22.56 -13.57
C ALA A 228 4.35 -22.22 -14.92
N VAL A 229 4.43 -20.95 -15.36
CA VAL A 229 3.97 -20.51 -16.68
C VAL A 229 4.66 -21.29 -17.80
N ILE A 230 6.00 -21.37 -17.79
CA ILE A 230 6.76 -22.12 -18.81
C ILE A 230 6.41 -23.62 -18.78
N LYS A 231 6.08 -24.18 -17.62
CA LYS A 231 5.66 -25.58 -17.51
C LYS A 231 4.29 -25.84 -18.15
N GLN A 232 3.39 -24.87 -18.09
CA GLN A 232 2.07 -24.97 -18.72
C GLN A 232 2.14 -24.66 -20.22
N ASP A 233 2.89 -23.62 -20.59
CA ASP A 233 3.11 -23.19 -21.96
C ASP A 233 4.61 -23.06 -22.25
N HIS A 234 5.16 -24.10 -22.87
CA HIS A 234 6.56 -24.15 -23.28
C HIS A 234 6.90 -23.17 -24.42
N THR A 235 5.93 -22.46 -24.98
CA THR A 235 6.15 -21.45 -26.03
C THR A 235 6.07 -20.02 -25.51
N ASN A 236 5.87 -19.82 -24.19
CA ASN A 236 5.76 -18.50 -23.59
C ASN A 236 7.13 -17.78 -23.54
N LEU A 237 7.45 -17.09 -24.64
CA LEU A 237 8.71 -16.35 -24.79
C LEU A 237 8.86 -15.24 -23.75
N ARG A 238 7.76 -14.64 -23.27
CA ARG A 238 7.80 -13.56 -22.27
C ARG A 238 8.29 -14.08 -20.92
N ALA A 239 7.77 -15.21 -20.46
CA ALA A 239 8.22 -15.84 -19.23
C ALA A 239 9.69 -16.28 -19.30
N MET A 240 10.10 -16.87 -20.42
CA MET A 240 11.50 -17.26 -20.65
C MET A 240 12.43 -16.04 -20.65
N SER A 241 12.03 -14.95 -21.32
CA SER A 241 12.82 -13.73 -21.37
C SER A 241 13.04 -13.12 -19.98
N LEU A 242 12.00 -13.05 -19.15
CA LEU A 242 12.10 -12.53 -17.79
C LEU A 242 13.05 -13.38 -16.93
N LEU A 243 12.96 -14.70 -17.01
CA LEU A 243 13.89 -15.59 -16.29
C LEU A 243 15.31 -15.50 -16.83
N ALA A 244 15.49 -15.33 -18.13
CA ALA A 244 16.82 -15.21 -18.74
C ALA A 244 17.54 -13.94 -18.27
N PHE A 245 16.85 -12.79 -18.28
CA PHE A 245 17.40 -11.54 -17.77
C PHE A 245 17.63 -11.58 -16.26
N ASP A 246 16.69 -12.10 -15.46
CA ASP A 246 16.89 -12.29 -14.02
C ASP A 246 18.10 -13.19 -13.71
N SER A 247 18.27 -14.29 -14.46
CA SER A 247 19.42 -15.18 -14.31
C SER A 247 20.73 -14.46 -14.65
N PHE A 248 20.75 -13.66 -15.71
CA PHE A 248 21.94 -12.91 -16.12
C PHE A 248 22.35 -11.86 -15.07
N GLU A 249 21.39 -11.07 -14.58
CA GLU A 249 21.63 -10.05 -13.54
C GLU A 249 22.13 -10.66 -12.23
N ARG A 250 21.70 -11.89 -11.92
CA ARG A 250 22.13 -12.64 -10.72
C ARG A 250 23.46 -13.38 -10.90
N GLY A 251 24.11 -13.27 -12.07
CA GLY A 251 25.36 -13.97 -12.38
C GLY A 251 25.19 -15.46 -12.71
N GLU A 252 23.96 -15.96 -12.83
CA GLU A 252 23.64 -17.34 -13.22
C GLU A 252 23.72 -17.48 -14.75
N PHE A 253 24.90 -17.22 -15.33
CA PHE A 253 25.09 -17.13 -16.78
C PHE A 253 24.72 -18.41 -17.52
N SER A 254 24.97 -19.59 -16.95
CA SER A 254 24.58 -20.88 -17.53
C SER A 254 23.06 -20.99 -17.71
N SER A 255 22.28 -20.55 -16.72
CA SER A 255 20.81 -20.52 -16.78
C SER A 255 20.33 -19.52 -17.82
N ALA A 256 20.93 -18.33 -17.87
CA ALA A 256 20.58 -17.30 -18.86
C ALA A 256 20.80 -17.81 -20.30
N ILE A 257 21.95 -18.45 -20.56
CA ILE A 257 22.26 -19.08 -21.84
C ILE A 257 21.18 -20.11 -22.19
N ALA A 258 20.84 -21.01 -21.27
CA ALA A 258 19.85 -22.06 -21.52
C ALA A 258 18.48 -21.49 -21.95
N TYR A 259 17.98 -20.46 -21.25
CA TYR A 259 16.71 -19.82 -21.62
C TYR A 259 16.78 -19.12 -22.99
N TRP A 260 17.84 -18.34 -23.27
CA TRP A 260 17.97 -17.68 -24.57
C TRP A 260 18.15 -18.67 -25.72
N THR A 261 18.85 -19.78 -25.51
CA THR A 261 18.95 -20.85 -26.51
C THR A 261 17.59 -21.48 -26.77
N MET A 262 16.79 -21.76 -25.73
CA MET A 262 15.43 -22.27 -25.90
C MET A 262 14.54 -21.28 -26.66
N MET A 263 14.61 -19.99 -26.33
CA MET A 263 13.90 -18.94 -27.06
C MET A 263 14.31 -18.87 -28.53
N LYS A 264 15.62 -18.97 -28.83
CA LYS A 264 16.15 -18.94 -30.20
C LYS A 264 15.58 -20.09 -31.03
N ASN A 265 15.55 -21.29 -30.46
CA ASN A 265 14.98 -22.47 -31.11
C ASN A 265 13.49 -22.32 -31.41
N LEU A 266 12.74 -21.59 -30.57
CA LEU A 266 11.31 -21.35 -30.75
C LEU A 266 10.99 -20.28 -31.81
N VAL A 267 11.78 -19.19 -31.88
CA VAL A 267 11.54 -18.13 -32.87
C VAL A 267 12.02 -18.49 -34.28
N GLY A 268 13.00 -19.39 -34.40
CA GLY A 268 13.62 -19.78 -35.66
C GLY A 268 14.72 -18.82 -36.11
N GLU A 269 15.59 -19.28 -37.02
CA GLU A 269 16.77 -18.51 -37.45
C GLU A 269 16.44 -17.29 -38.31
N ASP A 270 15.29 -17.29 -39.00
CA ASP A 270 14.86 -16.19 -39.87
C ASP A 270 14.24 -15.01 -39.09
N ASP A 271 13.98 -15.16 -37.79
CA ASP A 271 13.38 -14.10 -36.98
C ASP A 271 14.42 -13.03 -36.60
N PRO A 272 14.15 -11.73 -36.80
CA PRO A 272 15.06 -10.65 -36.40
C PRO A 272 15.53 -10.70 -34.93
N ARG A 273 14.71 -11.28 -34.04
CA ARG A 273 15.03 -11.47 -32.62
C ARG A 273 16.13 -12.50 -32.39
N ALA A 274 16.33 -13.46 -33.30
CA ALA A 274 17.38 -14.47 -33.19
C ALA A 274 18.77 -13.84 -33.06
N THR A 275 19.03 -12.76 -33.83
CA THR A 275 20.29 -12.01 -33.76
C THR A 275 20.50 -11.35 -32.39
N MET A 276 19.42 -10.88 -31.74
CA MET A 276 19.50 -10.34 -30.38
C MET A 276 19.82 -11.44 -29.35
N LEU A 277 19.19 -12.60 -29.48
CA LEU A 277 19.44 -13.75 -28.62
C LEU A 277 20.88 -14.26 -28.74
N ASP A 278 21.44 -14.31 -29.96
CA ASP A 278 22.83 -14.67 -30.19
C ASP A 278 23.81 -13.74 -29.45
N ARG A 279 23.56 -12.43 -29.51
CA ARG A 279 24.37 -11.45 -28.77
C ARG A 279 24.26 -11.63 -27.25
N SER A 280 23.06 -11.90 -26.74
CA SER A 280 22.85 -12.15 -25.32
C SER A 280 23.58 -13.42 -24.85
N ILE A 281 23.49 -14.51 -25.64
CA ILE A 281 24.20 -15.77 -25.39
C ILE A 281 25.71 -15.54 -25.39
N ALA A 282 26.26 -14.90 -26.41
CA ALA A 282 27.69 -14.61 -26.50
C ALA A 282 28.19 -13.75 -25.34
N ARG A 283 27.38 -12.77 -24.90
CA ARG A 283 27.70 -11.93 -23.73
C ARG A 283 27.75 -12.75 -22.45
N ALA A 284 26.77 -13.62 -22.20
CA ALA A 284 26.80 -14.49 -21.02
C ALA A 284 27.94 -15.51 -21.07
N GLN A 285 28.24 -16.07 -22.24
CA GLN A 285 29.41 -16.95 -22.42
C GLN A 285 30.71 -16.22 -22.08
N SER A 286 30.88 -14.98 -22.54
CA SER A 286 32.06 -14.18 -22.20
C SER A 286 32.17 -13.89 -20.71
N GLN A 287 31.07 -13.71 -19.99
CA GLN A 287 31.09 -13.52 -18.54
C GLN A 287 31.42 -14.81 -17.80
N LEU A 288 30.91 -15.95 -18.29
CA LEU A 288 31.26 -17.27 -17.78
C LEU A 288 32.76 -17.55 -17.93
N THR A 289 33.34 -17.26 -19.11
CA THR A 289 34.78 -17.48 -19.36
C THR A 289 35.69 -16.51 -18.61
N LYS A 290 35.22 -15.31 -18.23
CA LYS A 290 35.98 -14.38 -17.39
C LYS A 290 36.13 -14.87 -15.95
N GLY A 291 35.16 -15.66 -15.45
CA GLY A 291 35.28 -16.34 -14.16
C GLY A 291 36.06 -17.66 -14.23
N GLU A 292 36.22 -18.24 -15.43
CA GLU A 292 36.81 -19.57 -15.61
C GLU A 292 38.23 -19.57 -16.21
N ASN A 293 38.86 -18.43 -16.51
CA ASN A 293 40.22 -18.42 -17.03
C ASN A 293 41.18 -18.96 -15.95
N PRO A 294 41.79 -20.15 -16.12
CA PRO A 294 42.58 -20.77 -15.05
C PRO A 294 43.74 -19.87 -14.62
N ALA A 295 44.32 -19.14 -15.57
CA ALA A 295 45.41 -18.17 -15.36
C ALA A 295 45.04 -17.00 -14.43
N ASP A 296 43.76 -16.75 -14.20
CA ASP A 296 43.23 -15.67 -13.36
C ASP A 296 42.72 -16.20 -12.00
N SER A 297 42.93 -17.50 -11.73
CA SER A 297 42.44 -18.20 -10.53
C SER A 297 43.57 -18.93 -9.79
N VAL A 298 43.33 -19.34 -8.54
CA VAL A 298 44.23 -20.24 -7.80
C VAL A 298 43.45 -21.45 -7.32
N SER A 299 43.95 -22.66 -7.65
CA SER A 299 43.42 -23.90 -7.08
C SER A 299 44.07 -24.16 -5.72
N VAL A 300 43.28 -24.13 -4.66
CA VAL A 300 43.74 -24.30 -3.28
C VAL A 300 43.34 -25.66 -2.76
N THR A 301 44.32 -26.45 -2.29
CA THR A 301 44.08 -27.65 -1.48
C THR A 301 44.41 -27.35 -0.03
N VAL A 302 43.43 -27.52 0.86
CA VAL A 302 43.59 -27.32 2.30
C VAL A 302 43.64 -28.68 2.98
N GLU A 303 44.68 -28.89 3.78
CA GLU A 303 44.95 -30.12 4.52
C GLU A 303 45.03 -29.84 6.03
N LEU A 304 44.84 -30.89 6.84
CA LEU A 304 45.03 -30.82 8.29
C LEU A 304 46.37 -31.43 8.68
N GLY A 305 47.12 -30.72 9.51
CA GLY A 305 48.27 -31.27 10.21
C GLY A 305 47.86 -32.34 11.21
N ALA A 306 48.75 -33.30 11.48
CA ALA A 306 48.48 -34.44 12.36
C ALA A 306 48.14 -34.06 13.82
N ASN A 307 48.42 -32.82 14.23
CA ASN A 307 48.22 -32.31 15.58
C ASN A 307 46.92 -31.49 15.74
N VAL A 308 46.12 -31.36 14.68
CA VAL A 308 44.93 -30.50 14.69
C VAL A 308 43.71 -31.28 15.20
N GLU A 309 43.13 -30.79 16.29
CA GLU A 309 41.83 -31.24 16.79
C GLU A 309 40.72 -30.36 16.22
N LEU A 310 39.82 -30.98 15.45
CA LEU A 310 38.68 -30.31 14.84
C LEU A 310 37.57 -30.02 15.87
N PRO A 311 37.00 -28.81 15.90
CA PRO A 311 35.81 -28.55 16.70
C PRO A 311 34.58 -29.27 16.11
N SER A 312 33.57 -29.55 16.95
CA SER A 312 32.33 -30.23 16.52
C SER A 312 31.47 -29.42 15.55
N GLN A 313 31.69 -28.11 15.49
CA GLN A 313 31.06 -27.15 14.59
C GLN A 313 32.02 -26.01 14.33
N GLY A 314 31.96 -25.43 13.13
CA GLY A 314 32.82 -24.32 12.75
C GLY A 314 32.79 -24.07 11.26
N ILE A 315 33.59 -23.10 10.84
CA ILE A 315 33.78 -22.73 9.44
C ILE A 315 35.26 -22.66 9.11
N VAL A 316 35.59 -23.07 7.89
CA VAL A 316 36.92 -22.90 7.29
C VAL A 316 36.89 -21.61 6.49
N PHE A 317 37.72 -20.65 6.89
CA PHE A 317 37.95 -19.44 6.11
C PHE A 317 39.22 -19.64 5.29
N VAL A 318 39.09 -19.53 3.96
CA VAL A 318 40.24 -19.51 3.05
C VAL A 318 40.32 -18.11 2.47
N SER A 319 41.45 -17.43 2.67
CA SER A 319 41.66 -16.05 2.26
C SER A 319 42.93 -15.87 1.44
N VAL A 320 42.83 -15.00 0.44
CA VAL A 320 43.92 -14.62 -0.45
C VAL A 320 44.52 -13.32 0.04
N HIS A 321 45.82 -13.31 0.25
CA HIS A 321 46.61 -12.15 0.63
C HIS A 321 47.61 -11.83 -0.48
N SER A 322 48.06 -10.58 -0.53
CA SER A 322 49.19 -10.22 -1.41
C SER A 322 50.48 -10.91 -0.91
N ALA A 323 51.40 -11.18 -1.83
CA ALA A 323 52.68 -11.83 -1.54
C ALA A 323 53.53 -11.12 -0.47
N ASP A 324 53.29 -9.82 -0.25
CA ASP A 324 53.92 -9.02 0.83
C ASP A 324 53.44 -9.39 2.24
N GLY A 325 52.44 -10.27 2.37
CA GLY A 325 51.92 -10.77 3.63
C GLY A 325 50.96 -9.80 4.34
N ALA A 326 50.42 -8.80 3.63
CA ALA A 326 49.51 -7.82 4.19
C ALA A 326 48.34 -8.46 4.99
N PRO A 327 47.95 -7.89 6.15
CA PRO A 327 46.99 -8.51 7.05
C PRO A 327 45.55 -8.51 6.52
N MET A 328 45.21 -7.59 5.61
CA MET A 328 43.87 -7.56 4.99
C MET A 328 43.81 -8.53 3.80
N PRO A 329 42.80 -9.41 3.74
CA PRO A 329 42.60 -10.29 2.59
C PRO A 329 41.98 -9.53 1.41
N ILE A 330 42.37 -9.91 0.20
CA ILE A 330 41.86 -9.35 -1.06
C ILE A 330 40.65 -10.14 -1.54
N ALA A 331 40.68 -11.47 -1.39
CA ALA A 331 39.56 -12.37 -1.65
C ALA A 331 39.40 -13.33 -0.48
N ALA A 332 38.17 -13.80 -0.23
CA ALA A 332 37.93 -14.80 0.81
C ALA A 332 36.70 -15.65 0.53
N GLN A 333 36.77 -16.92 0.92
CA GLN A 333 35.66 -17.86 0.87
C GLN A 333 35.43 -18.50 2.23
N ARG A 334 34.14 -18.66 2.56
CA ARG A 334 33.67 -19.32 3.79
C ARG A 334 33.15 -20.70 3.43
N LEU A 335 33.69 -21.72 4.05
CA LEU A 335 33.30 -23.11 3.83
C LEU A 335 32.83 -23.74 5.15
N PRO A 336 31.81 -24.61 5.13
CA PRO A 336 31.44 -25.37 6.31
C PRO A 336 32.59 -26.33 6.69
N LEU A 337 32.80 -26.54 8.00
CA LEU A 337 33.75 -27.54 8.47
C LEU A 337 33.35 -28.93 7.96
N SER A 338 34.21 -29.52 7.13
CA SER A 338 33.93 -30.74 6.38
C SER A 338 35.16 -31.66 6.36
N ALA A 339 35.15 -32.71 5.55
CA ALA A 339 36.26 -33.64 5.44
C ALA A 339 37.46 -32.97 4.74
N PHE A 340 38.67 -33.28 5.22
CA PHE A 340 39.94 -32.85 4.65
C PHE A 340 40.66 -34.05 4.00
N PRO A 341 41.49 -33.85 2.97
CA PRO A 341 41.78 -32.57 2.31
C PRO A 341 40.59 -32.04 1.51
N MET A 342 40.48 -30.71 1.39
CA MET A 342 39.45 -30.05 0.59
C MET A 342 40.08 -29.19 -0.51
N THR A 343 39.48 -29.21 -1.70
CA THR A 343 39.98 -28.43 -2.84
C THR A 343 38.93 -27.41 -3.27
N LEU A 344 39.37 -26.18 -3.52
CA LEU A 344 38.54 -25.07 -4.02
C LEU A 344 39.31 -24.24 -5.03
N THR A 345 38.60 -23.52 -5.88
CA THR A 345 39.19 -22.53 -6.79
C THR A 345 38.78 -21.14 -6.30
N LEU A 346 39.76 -20.23 -6.19
CA LEU A 346 39.53 -18.83 -5.86
C LEU A 346 39.80 -17.98 -7.10
N ASP A 347 38.89 -17.07 -7.42
CA ASP A 347 38.95 -16.14 -8.55
C ASP A 347 38.46 -14.72 -8.14
N ASP A 348 38.36 -13.80 -9.10
CA ASP A 348 37.89 -12.42 -8.86
C ASP A 348 36.46 -12.33 -8.31
N SER A 349 35.60 -13.34 -8.50
CA SER A 349 34.27 -13.39 -7.90
C SER A 349 34.31 -13.53 -6.38
N ASN A 350 35.43 -13.97 -5.83
CA ASN A 350 35.66 -14.07 -4.39
C ASN A 350 36.30 -12.80 -3.79
N SER A 351 36.54 -11.77 -4.60
CA SER A 351 37.21 -10.54 -4.17
C SER A 351 36.34 -9.73 -3.19
N MET A 352 36.95 -9.33 -2.07
CA MET A 352 36.36 -8.50 -1.02
C MET A 352 36.53 -6.99 -1.29
N ILE A 353 37.45 -6.61 -2.17
CA ILE A 353 37.77 -5.22 -2.50
C ILE A 353 37.52 -5.00 -3.99
N PRO A 354 36.40 -4.38 -4.39
CA PRO A 354 36.05 -4.18 -5.79
C PRO A 354 37.09 -3.38 -6.59
N GLU A 355 37.77 -2.43 -5.95
CA GLU A 355 38.79 -1.58 -6.58
C GLU A 355 40.15 -2.28 -6.76
N ARG A 356 40.34 -3.46 -6.16
CA ARG A 356 41.58 -4.24 -6.24
C ARG A 356 41.26 -5.72 -6.43
N PRO A 357 40.94 -6.17 -7.65
CA PRO A 357 40.65 -7.57 -7.95
C PRO A 357 41.87 -8.46 -7.70
N MET A 358 41.67 -9.77 -7.53
CA MET A 358 42.76 -10.73 -7.32
C MET A 358 43.68 -10.79 -8.53
N THR A 359 43.13 -10.69 -9.75
CA THR A 359 43.87 -10.59 -11.02
C THR A 359 44.82 -9.39 -11.11
N SER A 360 44.68 -8.40 -10.22
CA SER A 360 45.66 -7.31 -10.14
C SER A 360 47.00 -7.72 -9.52
N LEU A 361 47.09 -8.92 -8.94
CA LEU A 361 48.27 -9.46 -8.27
C LEU A 361 48.92 -10.52 -9.17
N SER A 362 50.23 -10.44 -9.40
CA SER A 362 50.94 -11.53 -10.09
C SER A 362 51.17 -12.76 -9.21
N GLU A 363 51.24 -12.53 -7.89
CA GLU A 363 51.58 -13.54 -6.88
C GLU A 363 50.74 -13.32 -5.62
N VAL A 364 50.31 -14.42 -5.02
CA VAL A 364 49.42 -14.42 -3.86
C VAL A 364 49.89 -15.41 -2.79
N MET A 365 49.43 -15.19 -1.56
CA MET A 365 49.63 -16.09 -0.44
C MET A 365 48.27 -16.49 0.13
N ILE A 366 48.02 -17.78 0.24
CA ILE A 366 46.75 -18.30 0.73
C ILE A 366 46.87 -18.58 2.23
N LYS A 367 45.89 -18.14 3.01
CA LYS A 367 45.76 -18.46 4.43
C LYS A 367 44.46 -19.21 4.64
N ALA A 368 44.52 -20.30 5.39
CA ALA A 368 43.34 -21.04 5.81
C ALA A 368 43.26 -21.04 7.33
N ARG A 369 42.07 -20.86 7.88
CA ARG A 369 41.84 -20.96 9.33
C ARG A 369 40.52 -21.63 9.65
N ILE A 370 40.47 -22.27 10.80
CA ILE A 370 39.27 -22.89 11.36
C ILE A 370 38.80 -22.00 12.50
N ASP A 371 37.55 -21.55 12.38
CA ASP A 371 36.90 -20.77 13.41
C ASP A 371 35.65 -21.49 13.90
N ALA A 372 35.56 -21.68 15.22
CA ALA A 372 34.44 -22.35 15.88
C ALA A 372 33.22 -21.44 16.08
N ASP A 373 33.41 -20.10 16.11
CA ASP A 373 32.39 -19.12 16.51
C ASP A 373 31.77 -18.34 15.32
N GLY A 374 32.35 -18.46 14.12
CA GLY A 374 31.81 -17.86 12.88
C GLY A 374 32.21 -16.39 12.61
N SER A 375 33.17 -15.86 13.37
CA SER A 375 33.72 -14.51 13.34
C SER A 375 34.78 -14.29 12.25
N LEU A 376 34.78 -13.09 11.65
CA LEU A 376 35.80 -12.68 10.68
C LEU A 376 37.14 -12.28 11.31
N ARG A 377 37.24 -12.13 12.64
CA ARG A 377 38.50 -11.76 13.32
C ARG A 377 39.23 -12.99 13.84
N SER A 378 40.57 -13.00 13.76
CA SER A 378 41.38 -14.05 14.39
C SER A 378 41.28 -13.94 15.90
N LYS A 379 41.18 -15.10 16.56
CA LYS A 379 41.14 -15.22 18.02
C LYS A 379 42.28 -16.13 18.47
N ALA A 380 42.79 -15.88 19.68
CA ALA A 380 43.80 -16.73 20.30
C ALA A 380 43.26 -18.17 20.39
N GLY A 381 44.01 -19.14 19.88
CA GLY A 381 43.63 -20.55 19.83
C GLY A 381 42.99 -21.04 18.52
N ASP A 382 42.67 -20.15 17.56
CA ASP A 382 42.17 -20.57 16.25
C ASP A 382 43.28 -21.30 15.47
N TRP A 383 42.96 -22.46 14.88
CA TRP A 383 43.88 -23.19 14.02
C TRP A 383 44.03 -22.49 12.67
N TYR A 384 45.26 -22.32 12.20
CA TYR A 384 45.56 -21.69 10.92
C TYR A 384 46.75 -22.34 10.21
N GLY A 385 46.82 -22.09 8.91
CA GLY A 385 47.89 -22.47 8.01
C GLY A 385 48.07 -21.42 6.92
N GLN A 386 49.24 -21.43 6.27
CA GLN A 386 49.51 -20.56 5.13
C GLN A 386 50.32 -21.30 4.06
N SER A 387 50.06 -21.00 2.79
CA SER A 387 50.85 -21.49 1.68
C SER A 387 52.17 -20.73 1.55
N GLU A 388 53.06 -21.22 0.69
CA GLU A 388 54.08 -20.39 0.07
C GLU A 388 53.44 -19.35 -0.87
N VAL A 389 54.23 -18.42 -1.38
CA VAL A 389 53.79 -17.49 -2.42
C VAL A 389 53.62 -18.26 -3.73
N VAL A 390 52.46 -18.12 -4.36
CA VAL A 390 52.09 -18.86 -5.57
C VAL A 390 51.63 -17.86 -6.64
N ALA A 391 51.96 -18.11 -7.91
CA ALA A 391 51.50 -17.30 -9.02
C ALA A 391 50.00 -17.56 -9.30
N LEU A 392 49.30 -16.58 -9.86
CA LEU A 392 47.98 -16.84 -10.43
C LEU A 392 48.08 -17.87 -11.57
N GLY A 393 47.14 -18.82 -11.60
CA GLY A 393 47.16 -19.97 -12.52
C GLY A 393 47.69 -21.26 -11.91
N ASP A 394 48.44 -21.18 -10.81
CA ASP A 394 49.04 -22.34 -10.16
C ASP A 394 48.18 -22.90 -9.03
N SER A 395 48.62 -24.04 -8.47
CA SER A 395 47.97 -24.68 -7.33
C SER A 395 48.71 -24.40 -6.03
N ALA A 396 47.97 -24.03 -4.98
CA ALA A 396 48.49 -23.79 -3.64
C ALA A 396 48.05 -24.93 -2.70
N THR A 397 48.96 -25.40 -1.85
CA THR A 397 48.63 -26.30 -0.74
C THR A 397 48.79 -25.55 0.58
N VAL A 398 47.76 -25.63 1.43
CA VAL A 398 47.77 -25.02 2.76
C VAL A 398 47.55 -26.12 3.79
N VAL A 399 48.56 -26.37 4.63
CA VAL A 399 48.42 -27.27 5.78
C VAL A 399 48.08 -26.43 7.00
N ILE A 400 46.93 -26.68 7.60
CA ILE A 400 46.51 -26.07 8.87
C ILE A 400 47.21 -26.84 9.99
N ASP A 401 48.16 -26.21 10.68
CA ASP A 401 48.99 -26.89 11.69
C ASP A 401 49.43 -26.00 12.87
N LYS A 402 49.04 -24.71 12.89
CA LYS A 402 49.43 -23.71 13.90
C LYS A 402 48.21 -23.14 14.60
N GLN A 403 48.40 -22.58 15.80
CA GLN A 403 47.37 -21.82 16.53
C GLN A 403 47.82 -20.38 16.74
N TYR A 404 46.86 -19.44 16.65
CA TYR A 404 47.08 -18.02 16.91
C TYR A 404 47.39 -17.70 18.37
#